data_AF-A0A4D4N912-F1
#
_entry.id   AF-A0A4D4N912-F1
#
_cell.length_a   1.000
_cell.length_b   1.000
_cell.length_c   1.000
_cell.angle_alpha   90.00
_cell.angle_beta   90.00
_cell.angle_gamma   90.00
#
_symmetry.space_group_name_H-M   'P 1'
#
loop_
_entity.id
_entity.type
_entity.pdbx_description
1 polymer ?
#
loop_
_entity_poly.entity_id
_entity_poly.type
_entity_poly.pdbx_seq_one_letter_code
_entity_poly.pdbx_strand_id
1 'polypeptide(L)' 'MAEPVCVRRLTDQEGQKLQQIVRRGSASSVRFRRAMMLLASAGGNRVPVIAQLV' A
#
# COMPACT_ATOMS: atom_id res chain seq x y z
N MET A 1 6.21 -4.76 23.79
CA MET A 1 6.23 -4.80 22.31
C MET A 1 5.01 -4.03 21.83
N ALA A 2 5.17 -3.05 20.94
CA ALA A 2 4.04 -2.28 20.41
C ALA A 2 3.24 -3.12 19.40
N GLU A 3 1.93 -2.87 19.30
CA GLU A 3 1.10 -3.53 18.29
C GLU A 3 1.59 -3.18 16.87
N PRO A 4 1.65 -4.15 15.95
CA PRO A 4 2.01 -3.88 14.57
C PRO A 4 1.08 -2.85 13.92
N VAL A 5 1.65 -1.78 13.36
CA VAL A 5 0.88 -0.76 12.64
C VAL A 5 0.32 -1.37 11.35
N CYS A 6 -1.00 -1.29 11.18
CA CYS A 6 -1.70 -1.71 9.98
C CYS A 6 -2.65 -0.61 9.52
N VAL A 7 -2.82 -0.50 8.19
CA VAL A 7 -3.86 0.35 7.62
C VAL A 7 -5.24 -0.19 7.98
N ARG A 8 -6.22 0.70 8.13
CA ARG A 8 -7.62 0.26 8.28
C ARG A 8 -8.07 -0.55 7.07
N ARG A 9 -9.15 -1.30 7.24
CA ARG A 9 -9.83 -1.97 6.12
C ARG A 9 -10.16 -0.97 5.03
N LEU A 10 -9.76 -1.29 3.80
CA LEU A 10 -10.08 -0.51 2.61
C LEU A 10 -11.47 -0.86 2.10
N THR A 11 -12.16 0.11 1.51
CA THR A 11 -13.32 -0.15 0.67
C THR A 11 -12.86 -0.68 -0.70
N ASP A 12 -13.76 -1.32 -1.44
CA ASP A 12 -13.45 -1.82 -2.79
C ASP A 12 -13.02 -0.69 -3.73
N GLN A 13 -13.66 0.48 -3.61
CA GLN A 13 -13.31 1.67 -4.41
C GLN A 13 -11.88 2.16 -4.09
N GLU A 14 -11.50 2.18 -2.81
CA GLU A 14 -10.15 2.53 -2.38
C GLU A 14 -9.13 1.53 -2.92
N GLY A 15 -9.43 0.23 -2.80
CA GLY A 15 -8.59 -0.85 -3.33
C GLY A 15 -8.41 -0.73 -4.85
N GLN A 16 -9.48 -0.51 -5.60
CA GLN A 16 -9.42 -0.32 -7.05
C GLN A 16 -8.57 0.89 -7.44
N LYS A 17 -8.71 2.02 -6.75
CA LYS A 17 -7.91 3.23 -7.02
C LYS A 17 -6.42 2.99 -6.76
N LEU A 18 -6.07 2.32 -5.66
CA LEU A 18 -4.68 1.97 -5.36
C LEU A 18 -4.12 0.99 -6.40
N GLN A 19 -4.89 -0.02 -6.79
CA GLN A 19 -4.51 -0.94 -7.86
C GLN A 19 -4.27 -0.24 -9.19
N GLN A 20 -5.11 0.73 -9.56
CA GLN A 20 -4.93 1.52 -10.78
C GLN A 20 -3.59 2.29 -10.75
N ILE A 21 -3.26 2.93 -9.62
CA ILE A 21 -2.00 3.66 -9.45
C ILE A 21 -0.79 2.73 -9.56
N VAL A 22 -0.84 1.57 -8.91
CA VAL A 22 0.28 0.61 -8.91
C VAL A 22 0.43 -0.06 -10.28
N ARG A 23 -0.68 -0.42 -10.96
CA ARG A 23 -0.63 -1.14 -12.24
C ARG A 23 -0.29 -0.25 -13.43
N ARG A 24 -0.82 0.98 -13.47
CA ARG A 24 -0.58 1.90 -14.61
C ARG A 24 0.69 2.73 -14.44
N GLY A 25 1.31 2.66 -13.27
CA GLY A 25 2.35 3.61 -12.87
C GLY A 25 1.77 5.00 -12.60
N SER A 26 2.53 5.82 -11.88
CA SER A 26 2.22 7.23 -11.70
C SER A 26 3.45 8.05 -12.07
N ALA A 27 3.24 9.18 -12.75
CA ALA A 27 4.29 10.18 -12.96
C ALA A 27 4.89 10.72 -11.64
N SER A 28 4.20 10.52 -10.51
CA SER A 28 4.70 10.86 -9.18
C SER A 28 5.24 9.61 -8.47
N SER A 29 6.56 9.57 -8.26
CA SER A 29 7.24 8.49 -7.51
C SER A 29 6.75 8.37 -6.06
N VAL A 30 6.33 9.48 -5.43
CA VAL A 30 5.76 9.49 -4.08
C VAL A 30 4.37 8.87 -4.08
N ARG A 31 3.53 9.22 -5.06
CA ARG A 31 2.16 8.67 -5.18
C ARG A 31 2.21 7.16 -5.41
N PHE A 32 3.09 6.70 -6.29
CA PHE A 32 3.29 5.28 -6.55
C PHE A 32 3.73 4.52 -5.29
N ARG A 33 4.81 4.97 -4.61
CA ARG A 33 5.33 4.32 -3.41
C ARG A 33 4.31 4.28 -2.26
N ARG A 34 3.56 5.37 -2.03
CA ARG A 34 2.48 5.38 -1.03
C ARG A 34 1.37 4.40 -1.39
N ALA A 35 0.97 4.33 -2.66
CA ALA A 35 -0.07 3.40 -3.08
C ALA A 35 0.37 1.93 -2.89
N MET A 36 1.63 1.62 -3.19
CA MET A 36 2.19 0.28 -2.98
C MET A 36 2.25 -0.08 -1.49
N MET A 37 2.73 0.82 -0.62
CA MET A 37 2.75 0.59 0.83
C MET A 37 1.35 0.34 1.40
N LEU A 38 0.37 1.17 1.02
CA LEU A 38 -1.00 1.04 1.51
C LEU A 38 -1.66 -0.27 1.07
N LEU A 39 -1.45 -0.66 -0.19
CA LEU A 39 -2.02 -1.89 -0.74
C LEU A 39 -1.37 -3.14 -0.12
N ALA A 40 -0.05 -3.14 0.08
CA ALA A 40 0.66 -4.23 0.75
C ALA A 40 0.26 -4.36 2.22
N SER A 41 0.13 -3.23 2.94
CA SER A 41 -0.32 -3.23 4.35
C SER A 41 -1.77 -3.71 4.48
N ALA A 42 -2.66 -3.30 3.58
CA ALA A 42 -4.06 -3.78 3.57
C ALA A 42 -4.17 -5.29 3.29
N GLY A 43 -3.19 -5.86 2.57
CA GLY A 43 -3.05 -7.31 2.37
C GLY A 43 -2.47 -8.07 3.57
N GLY A 44 -2.20 -7.41 4.70
CA GLY A 44 -1.67 -8.03 5.91
C GLY A 44 -0.15 -8.18 5.94
N ASN A 45 0.57 -7.58 5.00
CA ASN A 45 2.04 -7.60 5.02
C ASN A 45 2.58 -6.75 6.17
N ARG A 46 3.60 -7.27 6.86
CA ARG A 46 4.28 -6.54 7.94
C ARG A 46 5.24 -5.50 7.37
N VAL A 47 5.49 -4.44 8.14
CA VAL A 47 6.40 -3.35 7.77
C VAL A 47 7.77 -3.82 7.23
N PRO A 48 8.46 -4.84 7.81
CA PRO A 48 9.74 -5.29 7.27
C PRO A 48 9.66 -5.87 5.85
N VAL A 49 8.55 -6.52 5.50
CA VAL A 49 8.33 -7.07 4.15
C VAL A 49 8.03 -5.93 3.17
N ILE A 50 7.20 -4.96 3.59
CA ILE A 50 6.86 -3.80 2.77
C ILE A 50 8.11 -2.97 2.45
N ALA A 51 9.03 -2.81 3.41
CA ALA A 51 10.28 -2.06 3.24
C ALA A 51 11.21 -2.65 2.17
N GLN A 52 11.03 -3.91 1.77
CA GLN A 52 11.80 -4.54 0.69
C GLN A 52 11.21 -4.26 -0.70
N LEU A 53 9.98 -3.73 -0.77
CA LEU A 53 9.27 -3.50 -2.04
C LEU A 53 9.50 -2.10 -2.62
N VAL A 54 9.84 -1.10 -1.80
CA VAL A 54 9.80 0.35 -2.13
C VAL A 54 11.15 1.04 -2.22
#